data_AF-A0A381SRL8-F1
#
_entry.id   AF-A0A381SRL8-F1
#
_cell.length_a   1.000
_cell.length_b   1.000
_cell.length_c   1.000
_cell.angle_alpha   90.00
_cell.angle_beta   90.00
_cell.angle_gamma   90.00
#
_symmetry.space_group_name_H-M   'P 1'
#
loop_
_entity.id
_entity.type
_entity.pdbx_description
1 polymer ?
#
loop_
_entity_poly.entity_id
_entity_poly.type
_entity_poly.pdbx_seq_one_letter_code
_entity_poly.pdbx_strand_id
1 'polypeptide(L)'
;MQARVYYKYNATISYAHRLEKSLGGNMAETVTVRNMRLVNPTGTSLSSGDFQLNERPDTLSGKTLGLLENSKANSDKVLHDLGQMLKEKYDLKDIVYFNKHSASLPTKPDVVQDMINKVDILITGIGD
;
A
#
# COMPACT_ATOMS: atom_id res chain seq x y z
N MET A 1 -0.12 7.15 15.43
CA MET A 1 0.74 6.30 14.57
C MET A 1 -0.11 5.15 14.04
N GLN A 2 -0.56 5.19 12.78
CA GLN A 2 -1.28 4.07 12.17
C GLN A 2 -0.40 3.43 11.11
N ALA A 3 0.15 2.25 11.40
CA ALA A 3 0.82 1.41 10.42
C ALA A 3 -0.22 0.52 9.72
N ARG A 4 -0.16 0.43 8.38
CA ARG A 4 -0.96 -0.53 7.59
C ARG A 4 -0.05 -1.62 7.05
N VAL A 5 -0.41 -2.87 7.30
CA VAL A 5 0.33 -4.07 6.89
C VAL A 5 -0.44 -4.77 5.78
N TYR A 6 0.22 -5.09 4.67
CA TYR A 6 -0.36 -5.77 3.50
C TYR A 6 0.32 -7.13 3.27
N TYR A 7 -0.44 -8.14 2.81
CA TYR A 7 0.02 -9.51 2.58
C TYR A 7 -0.36 -10.00 1.17
N LYS A 8 0.35 -11.03 0.68
CA LYS A 8 0.18 -11.60 -0.66
C LYS A 8 -0.61 -12.93 -0.60
N TYR A 9 -1.83 -12.92 -1.12
CA TYR A 9 -2.52 -14.12 -1.62
C TYR A 9 -3.24 -13.74 -2.91
N ASN A 10 -3.09 -14.56 -3.96
CA ASN A 10 -3.70 -14.43 -5.30
C ASN A 10 -4.02 -12.99 -5.75
N ALA A 11 -3.00 -12.30 -6.28
CA ALA A 11 -3.12 -11.16 -7.19
C ALA A 11 -4.15 -10.08 -6.81
N THR A 12 -4.14 -9.56 -5.59
CA THR A 12 -4.61 -8.19 -5.34
C THR A 12 -3.85 -7.61 -4.15
N ILE A 13 -2.69 -7.01 -4.40
CA ILE A 13 -2.31 -5.85 -3.58
C ILE A 13 -3.48 -4.90 -3.77
N SER A 14 -4.20 -4.55 -2.69
CA SER A 14 -5.28 -3.56 -2.72
C SER A 14 -4.67 -2.21 -3.07
N TYR A 15 -4.37 -2.06 -4.35
CA TYR A 15 -3.90 -0.85 -4.96
C TYR A 15 -5.12 0.04 -4.97
N ALA A 16 -5.10 1.11 -4.18
CA ALA A 16 -6.03 2.21 -4.33
C ALA A 16 -5.74 2.98 -5.64
N HIS A 17 -5.46 2.29 -6.76
CA HIS A 17 -6.00 2.78 -8.01
C HIS A 17 -7.50 2.54 -7.92
N ARG A 18 -8.21 3.65 -7.81
CA ARG A 18 -9.43 3.81 -8.56
C ARG A 18 -9.07 3.69 -10.05
N LEU A 19 -8.92 2.46 -10.56
CA LEU A 19 -8.96 2.17 -11.98
C LEU A 19 -10.42 2.37 -12.37
N GLU A 20 -10.77 3.59 -12.80
CA GLU A 20 -12.11 3.97 -13.26
C GLU A 20 -12.54 3.24 -14.56
N LYS A 21 -12.06 2.01 -14.86
CA LYS A 21 -12.26 1.46 -16.20
C LYS A 21 -12.46 -0.05 -16.40
N SER A 22 -12.89 -0.86 -15.43
CA SER A 22 -13.39 -2.19 -15.82
C SER A 22 -14.44 -2.90 -14.97
N LEU A 23 -15.02 -2.28 -13.95
CA LEU A 23 -16.18 -2.85 -13.26
C LEU A 23 -17.23 -1.73 -13.18
N GLY A 24 -18.46 -2.02 -13.61
CA GLY A 24 -19.56 -1.07 -13.80
C GLY A 24 -20.05 -0.34 -12.54
N GLY A 25 -19.15 0.34 -11.85
CA GLY A 25 -19.45 1.33 -10.82
C GLY A 25 -19.85 2.64 -11.48
N ASN A 26 -20.87 3.28 -10.92
CA ASN A 26 -21.29 4.61 -11.34
C ASN A 26 -20.10 5.59 -11.24
N MET A 27 -19.83 6.33 -12.31
CA MET A 27 -18.81 7.37 -12.32
C MET A 27 -19.05 8.36 -11.18
N ALA A 28 -17.97 8.77 -10.50
CA ALA A 28 -18.06 9.81 -9.49
C ALA A 28 -18.67 11.08 -10.11
N GLU A 29 -19.72 11.60 -9.47
CA GLU A 29 -20.37 12.83 -9.90
C GLU A 29 -19.33 13.94 -10.06
N THR A 30 -19.34 14.59 -11.21
CA THR A 30 -18.35 15.61 -11.56
C THR A 30 -19.01 16.83 -12.15
N VAL A 31 -18.54 18.00 -11.71
CA VAL A 31 -18.96 19.30 -12.22
C VAL A 31 -17.73 20.01 -12.79
N THR A 32 -17.84 20.52 -14.02
CA THR A 32 -16.80 21.36 -14.62
C THR A 32 -17.02 22.80 -14.21
N VAL A 33 -16.04 23.40 -13.53
CA VAL A 33 -16.06 24.82 -13.16
C VAL A 33 -14.85 25.47 -13.82
N ARG A 34 -15.09 26.32 -14.83
CA ARG A 34 -14.05 26.86 -15.73
C ARG A 34 -13.26 25.71 -16.39
N ASN A 35 -11.93 25.67 -16.17
CA ASN A 35 -11.03 24.63 -16.69
C ASN A 35 -10.66 23.58 -15.62
N MET A 36 -11.45 23.48 -14.53
CA MET A 36 -11.21 22.53 -13.45
C MET A 36 -12.34 21.49 -13.39
N ARG A 37 -11.96 20.22 -13.20
CA ARG A 37 -12.89 19.12 -12.93
C ARG A 37 -13.05 18.97 -11.41
N LEU A 38 -14.20 19.34 -10.89
CA LEU A 38 -14.55 19.13 -9.48
C LEU A 38 -15.21 17.76 -9.35
N VAL A 39 -14.63 16.89 -8.53
CA VAL A 39 -15.16 15.55 -8.21
C VAL A 39 -15.94 15.61 -6.90
N ASN A 40 -17.10 14.95 -6.83
CA ASN A 40 -17.78 14.70 -5.57
C ASN A 40 -16.94 13.71 -4.74
N PRO A 41 -16.44 14.08 -3.55
CA PRO A 41 -15.58 13.21 -2.74
C PRO A 41 -16.36 12.07 -2.07
N THR A 42 -17.70 12.10 -2.12
CA THR A 42 -18.56 11.05 -1.56
C THR A 42 -18.31 9.74 -2.27
N GLY A 43 -17.92 8.71 -1.51
CA GLY A 43 -17.81 7.36 -2.04
C GLY A 43 -19.19 6.89 -2.51
N THR A 44 -19.31 6.51 -3.78
CA THR A 44 -20.46 5.73 -4.23
C THR A 44 -20.41 4.39 -3.51
N SER A 45 -21.54 3.91 -3.01
CA SER A 45 -21.63 2.58 -2.42
C SER A 45 -21.05 1.56 -3.40
N LEU A 46 -19.89 1.00 -3.03
CA LEU A 46 -19.40 -0.21 -3.67
C LEU A 46 -20.49 -1.26 -3.44
N SER A 47 -20.76 -2.10 -4.45
CA SER A 47 -21.52 -3.34 -4.21
C SER A 47 -21.01 -3.97 -2.92
N SER A 48 -21.91 -4.46 -2.06
CA SER A 48 -21.58 -5.16 -0.80
C SER A 48 -20.79 -6.44 -1.09
N GLY A 49 -19.61 -6.32 -1.66
CA GLY A 49 -18.62 -7.37 -1.72
C GLY A 49 -18.00 -7.45 -0.34
N ASP A 50 -17.79 -8.67 0.12
CA ASP A 50 -17.19 -8.93 1.42
C ASP A 50 -15.86 -8.20 1.52
N PHE A 51 -15.80 -7.21 2.42
CA PHE A 51 -14.55 -6.57 2.81
C PHE A 51 -13.75 -7.58 3.64
N GLN A 52 -13.03 -8.46 2.96
CA GLN A 52 -12.17 -9.43 3.61
C GLN A 52 -10.81 -8.78 3.88
N LEU A 53 -10.43 -8.73 5.15
CA LEU A 53 -9.06 -8.38 5.52
C LEU A 53 -8.12 -9.45 4.98
N ASN A 54 -6.93 -9.03 4.54
CA ASN A 54 -5.88 -9.98 4.19
C ASN A 54 -5.57 -10.88 5.39
N GLU A 55 -5.41 -12.18 5.14
CA GLU A 55 -4.98 -13.13 6.16
C GLU A 55 -3.63 -12.69 6.74
N ARG A 56 -3.58 -12.60 8.07
CA ARG A 56 -2.35 -12.25 8.78
C ARG A 56 -1.58 -13.55 9.02
N PRO A 57 -0.30 -13.64 8.65
CA PRO A 57 0.52 -14.77 9.00
C PRO A 57 0.67 -14.81 10.53
N ASP A 58 0.62 -16.02 11.08
CA ASP A 58 0.74 -16.24 12.53
C ASP A 58 2.16 -15.89 13.05
N THR A 59 3.15 -15.82 12.15
CA THR A 59 4.53 -15.48 12.47
C THR A 59 5.23 -14.74 11.33
N LEU A 60 6.23 -13.94 11.70
CA LEU A 60 7.15 -13.29 10.76
C LEU A 60 8.37 -14.17 10.44
N SER A 61 8.65 -15.22 11.22
CA SER A 61 9.80 -16.08 10.99
C SER A 61 9.76 -16.74 9.61
N GLY A 62 10.90 -16.74 8.91
CA GLY A 62 11.06 -17.23 7.55
C GLY A 62 10.41 -16.37 6.45
N LYS A 63 9.83 -15.22 6.78
CA LYS A 63 9.19 -14.31 5.81
C LYS A 63 10.17 -13.24 5.34
N THR A 64 9.99 -12.79 4.11
CA THR A 64 10.66 -11.60 3.58
C THR A 64 9.79 -10.36 3.82
N LEU A 65 10.33 -9.41 4.58
CA LEU A 65 9.67 -8.16 4.94
C LEU A 65 10.01 -7.05 3.93
N GLY A 66 8.99 -6.40 3.39
CA GLY A 66 9.10 -5.18 2.59
C GLY A 66 8.82 -3.94 3.42
N LEU A 67 9.64 -2.91 3.25
CA LEU A 67 9.47 -1.59 3.85
C LEU A 67 9.35 -0.53 2.75
N LEU A 68 8.18 0.08 2.59
CA LEU A 68 7.93 1.11 1.58
C LEU A 68 7.90 2.50 2.22
N GLU A 69 8.93 3.29 1.91
CA GLU A 69 9.05 4.71 2.26
C GLU A 69 8.11 5.55 1.38
N ASN A 70 7.36 6.48 1.98
CA ASN A 70 6.30 7.25 1.31
C ASN A 70 6.71 8.69 0.94
N SER A 71 8.00 8.93 0.69
CA SER A 71 8.60 10.22 0.35
C SER A 71 8.30 11.35 1.35
N LYS A 72 8.21 11.03 2.63
CA LYS A 72 7.92 12.00 3.70
C LYS A 72 9.13 12.20 4.60
N ALA A 73 9.28 13.40 5.16
CA ALA A 73 10.40 13.72 6.03
C ALA A 73 10.53 12.69 7.16
N ASN A 74 11.74 12.16 7.36
CA ASN A 74 12.10 11.19 8.39
C ASN A 74 11.41 9.81 8.32
N SER A 75 10.64 9.52 7.26
CA SER A 75 9.91 8.24 7.18
C SER A 75 10.83 7.05 6.89
N ASP A 76 12.00 7.32 6.31
CA ASP A 76 13.10 6.38 6.09
C ASP A 76 13.71 5.86 7.40
N LYS A 77 14.05 6.75 8.33
CA LYS A 77 14.68 6.39 9.62
C LYS A 77 13.79 5.50 10.47
N VAL A 78 12.52 5.88 10.61
CA VAL A 78 11.54 5.11 11.41
C VAL A 78 11.33 3.72 10.82
N LEU A 79 11.24 3.61 9.49
CA LEU A 79 11.12 2.31 8.84
C LEU A 79 12.37 1.46 9.00
N HIS A 80 13.56 2.06 8.92
CA HIS A 80 14.80 1.35 9.11
C HIS A 80 14.92 0.78 10.53
N ASP A 81 14.68 1.61 11.55
CA ASP A 81 14.72 1.19 12.95
C ASP A 81 13.70 0.07 13.23
N LEU A 82 12.48 0.22 12.70
CA LEU A 82 11.47 -0.83 12.78
C LEU A 82 11.94 -2.14 12.12
N GLY A 83 12.57 -2.06 10.95
CA GLY A 83 13.14 -3.21 10.26
C GLY A 83 14.18 -3.93 11.12
N GLN A 84 15.09 -3.19 11.75
CA GLN A 84 16.10 -3.77 12.65
C GLN A 84 15.46 -4.43 13.86
N MET A 85 14.53 -3.76 14.54
CA MET A 85 13.82 -4.32 15.69
C MET A 85 13.08 -5.63 15.35
N LEU A 86 12.47 -5.70 14.16
CA LEU A 86 11.78 -6.91 13.72
C LEU A 86 12.76 -8.04 13.36
N LYS A 87 13.94 -7.71 12.80
CA LYS A 87 15.01 -8.67 12.53
C LYS A 87 15.62 -9.24 13.80
N GLU A 88 15.76 -8.43 14.85
CA GLU A 88 16.27 -8.87 16.14
C GLU A 88 15.28 -9.79 16.86
N LYS A 89 13.97 -9.49 16.73
CA LYS A 89 12.91 -10.22 17.42
C LYS A 89 12.47 -11.50 16.70
N TYR A 90 12.57 -11.54 15.38
CA TYR A 90 12.09 -12.64 14.55
C TYR A 90 13.16 -13.09 13.56
N ASP A 91 13.18 -14.39 13.26
CA ASP A 91 14.08 -14.98 12.26
C ASP A 91 13.57 -14.67 10.84
N LEU A 92 13.60 -13.41 10.45
CA LEU A 92 13.21 -12.96 9.12
C LEU A 92 14.15 -13.56 8.07
N LYS A 93 13.58 -13.99 6.95
CA LYS A 93 14.39 -14.49 5.81
C LYS A 93 15.19 -13.35 5.18
N ASP A 94 14.56 -12.20 4.98
CA ASP A 94 15.20 -11.02 4.38
C ASP A 94 14.37 -9.75 4.65
N ILE A 95 14.99 -8.58 4.43
CA ILE A 95 14.35 -7.26 4.46
C ILE A 95 14.65 -6.50 3.17
N VAL A 96 13.60 -6.11 2.44
CA VAL A 96 13.69 -5.35 1.19
C VAL A 96 13.13 -3.95 1.38
N TYR A 97 13.92 -2.95 0.99
CA TYR A 97 13.54 -1.54 1.07
C TYR A 97 13.05 -1.02 -0.27
N PHE A 98 11.91 -0.34 -0.26
CA PHE A 98 11.32 0.32 -1.42
C PHE A 98 11.16 1.81 -1.14
N ASN A 99 11.30 2.61 -2.20
CA ASN A 99 11.05 4.05 -2.13
C ASN A 99 9.94 4.41 -3.12
N LYS A 100 8.97 5.18 -2.62
CA LYS A 100 7.97 5.79 -3.48
C LYS A 100 8.57 7.06 -4.11
N HIS A 101 8.37 7.24 -5.40
CA HIS A 101 8.89 8.43 -6.10
C HIS A 101 8.28 9.78 -5.65
N SER A 102 7.08 9.76 -5.05
CA SER A 102 6.37 10.94 -4.59
C SER A 102 5.23 10.51 -3.66
N ALA A 103 5.06 11.22 -2.53
CA ALA A 103 3.96 10.97 -1.59
C ALA A 103 2.58 11.13 -2.23
N SER A 104 2.45 12.04 -3.20
CA SER A 104 1.17 12.44 -3.80
C SER A 104 0.77 11.65 -5.05
N LEU A 105 1.69 10.84 -5.60
CA LEU A 105 1.45 10.06 -6.80
C LEU A 105 1.40 8.56 -6.49
N PRO A 106 0.73 7.73 -7.29
CA PRO A 106 0.76 6.27 -7.10
C PRO A 106 2.17 5.69 -7.25
N THR A 107 2.51 4.64 -6.50
CA THR A 107 3.76 3.90 -6.68
C THR A 107 3.82 3.35 -8.10
N LYS A 108 4.96 3.52 -8.79
CA LYS A 108 5.12 3.10 -10.18
C LYS A 108 4.84 1.59 -10.34
N PRO A 109 4.24 1.14 -11.46
CA PRO A 109 3.85 -0.26 -11.65
C PRO A 109 5.00 -1.27 -11.51
N ASP A 110 6.21 -0.91 -11.91
CA ASP A 110 7.43 -1.71 -11.77
C ASP A 110 7.78 -1.96 -10.29
N VAL A 111 7.74 -0.91 -9.45
CA VAL A 111 7.96 -1.04 -8.00
C VAL A 111 6.87 -1.88 -7.36
N VAL A 112 5.62 -1.76 -7.82
CA VAL A 112 4.52 -2.62 -7.37
C VAL A 112 4.79 -4.08 -7.71
N GLN A 113 5.21 -4.36 -8.94
CA GLN A 113 5.52 -5.72 -9.38
C GLN A 113 6.68 -6.31 -8.58
N ASP A 114 7.69 -5.50 -8.28
CA ASP A 114 8.79 -5.87 -7.42
C ASP A 114 8.34 -6.23 -6.00
N MET A 115 7.46 -5.42 -5.39
CA MET A 115 6.88 -5.74 -4.08
C MET A 115 6.11 -7.06 -4.13
N ILE A 116 5.26 -7.27 -5.15
CA ILE A 116 4.53 -8.53 -5.33
C ILE A 116 5.51 -9.70 -5.42
N ASN A 117 6.60 -9.57 -6.15
CA ASN A 117 7.48 -10.69 -6.44
C ASN A 117 8.46 -11.00 -5.32
N LYS A 118 8.87 -10.00 -4.55
CA LYS A 118 10.02 -10.11 -3.62
C LYS A 118 9.63 -10.24 -2.16
N VAL A 119 8.41 -9.82 -1.76
CA VAL A 119 8.06 -9.77 -0.33
C VAL A 119 6.79 -10.55 0.00
N ASP A 120 6.75 -11.09 1.21
CA ASP A 120 5.58 -11.78 1.77
C ASP A 120 4.69 -10.81 2.57
N ILE A 121 5.32 -9.80 3.17
CA ILE A 121 4.73 -8.83 4.08
C ILE A 121 5.22 -7.46 3.69
N LEU A 122 4.34 -6.46 3.57
CA LEU A 122 4.71 -5.09 3.26
C LEU A 122 4.20 -4.15 4.34
N ILE A 123 5.12 -3.35 4.90
CA ILE A 123 4.80 -2.21 5.78
C ILE A 123 5.09 -0.94 4.98
N THR A 124 4.10 -0.06 4.90
CA THR A 124 4.30 1.29 4.37
C THR A 124 4.47 2.28 5.51
N GLY A 125 5.55 3.06 5.45
CA GLY A 125 5.81 4.13 6.39
C GLY A 125 4.98 5.35 6.04
N ILE A 126 4.29 5.90 7.02
CA ILE A 126 3.74 7.25 6.95
C ILE A 126 4.63 8.12 7.82
N GLY A 127 5.37 9.04 7.19
CA GLY A 127 5.97 10.18 7.89
C GLY A 127 4.92 11.26 8.17
N ASP A 128 5.27 12.25 8.97
CA ASP A 128 4.47 13.48 9.10
C ASP A 128 4.93 14.48 8.03
#